data_AF-A0A843CBS9-F1
#
_entry.id   AF-A0A843CBS9-F1
#
_cell.length_a   1.000
_cell.length_b   1.000
_cell.length_c   1.000
_cell.angle_alpha   90.00
_cell.angle_beta   90.00
_cell.angle_gamma   90.00
#
_symmetry.space_group_name_H-M   'P 1'
#
loop_
_entity.id
_entity.type
_entity.pdbx_description
1 polymer ?
#
loop_
_entity_poly.entity_id
_entity_poly.type
_entity_poly.pdbx_seq_one_letter_code
_entity_poly.pdbx_strand_id
1 'polypeptide(L)'
;MVESNYDILGIIEGTTEKEIRNAFRRLALRYHSDRGGENDQFIKIKQAYEDLKIGKKYPETDLEKIRNSRVYSGDSEENIRRKNRILGQELSKEMKIAEEWAIDLIRTNSTGTRLFGSKTLGEIELERKANGTLSIKGNFMAGSLTYDGSIIMQGNITSPSWTEEFRTNIHLTKGDFKFINPLENKYKIENGA
;
A
#
# COMPACT_ATOMS: atom_id res chain seq x y z
N MET A 1 24.84 27.28 -1.78
CA MET A 1 25.03 26.97 -3.21
C MET A 1 24.55 25.56 -3.46
N VAL A 2 23.91 25.27 -4.59
CA VAL A 2 23.41 23.93 -4.91
C VAL A 2 24.59 23.07 -5.32
N GLU A 3 24.79 21.95 -4.64
CA GLU A 3 25.86 20.97 -4.95
C GLU A 3 25.51 20.29 -6.29
N SER A 4 26.47 20.22 -7.21
CA SER A 4 26.26 19.54 -8.50
C SER A 4 26.43 18.02 -8.35
N ASN A 5 25.94 17.24 -9.32
CA ASN A 5 26.12 15.79 -9.31
C ASN A 5 27.61 15.39 -9.41
N TYR A 6 28.44 16.24 -10.02
CA TYR A 6 29.89 16.06 -10.06
C TYR A 6 30.52 16.30 -8.68
N ASP A 7 30.05 17.31 -7.95
CA ASP A 7 30.49 17.59 -6.58
C ASP A 7 30.10 16.46 -5.62
N ILE A 8 28.88 15.92 -5.75
CA ILE A 8 28.39 14.77 -4.95
C ILE A 8 29.26 13.52 -5.17
N LEU A 9 29.72 13.29 -6.40
CA LEU A 9 30.64 12.18 -6.72
C LEU A 9 32.12 12.50 -6.46
N GLY A 10 32.45 13.76 -6.12
CA GLY A 10 33.81 14.22 -5.89
C GLY A 10 34.68 14.14 -7.14
N ILE A 11 34.12 14.50 -8.30
CA ILE A 11 34.78 14.48 -9.61
C ILE A 11 34.64 15.83 -10.32
N ILE A 12 35.46 16.06 -11.35
CA ILE A 12 35.45 17.32 -12.11
C ILE A 12 34.39 17.24 -13.21
N GLU A 13 33.75 18.35 -13.52
CA GLU A 13 32.84 18.44 -14.67
C GLU A 13 33.57 18.08 -15.97
N GLY A 14 32.95 17.24 -16.81
CA GLY A 14 33.55 16.77 -18.06
C GLY A 14 34.44 15.53 -17.93
N THR A 15 34.52 14.90 -16.75
CA THR A 15 35.15 13.57 -16.60
C THR A 15 34.44 12.51 -17.42
N THR A 16 35.20 11.49 -17.83
CA THR A 16 34.68 10.39 -18.66
C THR A 16 33.68 9.50 -17.90
N GLU A 17 32.81 8.80 -18.62
CA GLU A 17 31.84 7.86 -18.02
C GLU A 17 32.53 6.78 -17.16
N LYS A 18 33.74 6.38 -17.56
CA LYS A 18 34.57 5.44 -16.81
C LYS A 18 34.97 5.99 -15.43
N GLU A 19 35.31 7.27 -15.35
CA GLU A 19 35.67 7.95 -14.10
C GLU A 19 34.44 8.16 -13.20
N ILE A 20 33.31 8.55 -13.78
CA ILE A 20 32.02 8.65 -13.09
C ILE A 20 31.66 7.32 -12.43
N ARG A 21 31.77 6.20 -13.18
CA ARG A 21 31.49 4.85 -12.68
C ARG A 21 32.46 4.41 -11.58
N ASN A 22 33.74 4.75 -11.72
CA ASN A 22 34.75 4.42 -10.71
C ASN A 22 34.55 5.22 -9.41
N ALA A 23 34.19 6.49 -9.50
CA ALA A 23 33.85 7.33 -8.36
C ALA A 23 32.63 6.79 -7.62
N PHE A 24 31.57 6.44 -8.35
CA PHE A 24 30.37 5.80 -7.79
C PHE A 24 30.72 4.51 -7.05
N ARG A 25 31.48 3.59 -7.65
CA ARG A 25 31.88 2.33 -7.00
C ARG A 25 32.65 2.56 -5.70
N ARG A 26 33.58 3.52 -5.69
CA ARG A 26 34.37 3.87 -4.51
C ARG A 26 33.49 4.41 -3.37
N LEU A 27 32.55 5.29 -3.70
CA LEU A 27 31.63 5.88 -2.73
C LEU A 27 30.57 4.87 -2.25
N ALA A 28 30.03 4.05 -3.15
CA ALA A 28 29.11 2.97 -2.84
C ALA A 28 29.71 1.97 -1.84
N LEU A 29 30.99 1.61 -2.00
CA LEU A 29 31.70 0.73 -1.07
C LEU A 29 32.00 1.37 0.30
N ARG A 30 32.05 2.71 0.36
CA ARG A 30 32.30 3.48 1.59
C ARG A 30 31.00 3.68 2.39
N TYR A 31 29.90 3.95 1.70
CA TYR A 31 28.60 4.25 2.30
C TYR A 31 27.62 3.06 2.27
N HIS A 32 28.10 1.85 1.98
CA HIS A 32 27.28 0.65 2.05
C HIS A 32 26.80 0.39 3.49
N SER A 33 25.54 0.03 3.66
CA SER A 33 24.91 -0.26 4.96
C SER A 33 25.67 -1.32 5.76
N ASP A 34 26.19 -2.35 5.09
CA ASP A 34 26.96 -3.44 5.72
C ASP A 34 28.28 -2.97 6.36
N ARG A 35 28.74 -1.75 6.07
CA ARG A 35 29.93 -1.12 6.66
C ARG A 35 29.60 0.05 7.59
N GLY A 36 28.33 0.22 7.96
CA GLY A 36 27.87 1.29 8.84
C GLY A 36 27.72 2.65 8.15
N GLY A 37 27.54 2.68 6.82
CA GLY A 37 27.30 3.91 6.07
C GLY A 37 25.90 4.50 6.28
N GLU A 38 25.79 5.83 6.22
CA GLU A 38 24.50 6.53 6.23
C GLU A 38 23.72 6.28 4.93
N ASN A 39 22.50 5.75 5.07
CA ASN A 39 21.60 5.44 3.95
C ASN A 39 21.33 6.67 3.07
N ASP A 40 21.19 7.85 3.67
CA ASP A 40 20.90 9.10 2.97
C ASP A 40 22.03 9.54 2.03
N GLN A 41 23.29 9.32 2.43
CA GLN A 41 24.45 9.61 1.59
C GLN A 41 24.52 8.64 0.41
N PHE A 42 24.26 7.36 0.64
CA PHE A 42 24.23 6.36 -0.42
C PHE A 42 23.14 6.66 -1.46
N ILE A 43 21.95 7.06 -1.00
CA ILE A 43 20.84 7.47 -1.89
C ILE A 43 21.25 8.67 -2.75
N LYS A 44 21.87 9.70 -2.15
CA LYS A 44 22.38 10.87 -2.88
C LYS A 44 23.42 10.51 -3.93
N ILE A 45 24.40 9.68 -3.57
CA ILE A 45 25.47 9.21 -4.46
C ILE A 45 24.89 8.42 -5.65
N LYS A 46 23.91 7.56 -5.38
CA LYS A 46 23.22 6.78 -6.41
C LYS A 46 22.46 7.69 -7.37
N GLN A 47 21.72 8.67 -6.84
CA GLN A 47 20.98 9.62 -7.66
C GLN A 47 21.93 10.44 -8.56
N ALA A 48 23.02 10.96 -8.01
CA ALA A 48 23.99 11.73 -8.77
C ALA A 48 24.62 10.94 -9.92
N TYR A 49 24.90 9.64 -9.70
CA TYR A 49 25.39 8.75 -10.75
C TYR A 49 24.36 8.52 -11.88
N GLU A 50 23.11 8.23 -11.54
CA GLU A 50 22.05 8.03 -12.54
C GLU A 50 21.74 9.32 -13.31
N ASP A 51 21.76 10.46 -12.64
CA ASP A 51 21.57 11.77 -13.26
C ASP A 51 22.70 12.08 -14.25
N LEU A 52 23.96 11.82 -13.89
CA LEU A 52 25.10 12.04 -14.78
C LEU A 52 25.08 11.11 -16.00
N LYS A 53 24.56 9.89 -15.85
CA LYS A 53 24.40 8.93 -16.95
C LYS A 53 23.44 9.44 -18.03
N ILE A 54 22.45 10.26 -17.66
CA ILE A 54 21.53 10.93 -18.60
C ILE A 54 21.98 12.36 -18.96
N GLY A 55 23.18 12.78 -18.55
CA GLY A 55 23.73 14.11 -18.83
C GLY A 55 23.20 15.24 -17.94
N LYS A 56 22.55 14.92 -16.81
CA LYS A 56 22.00 15.90 -15.88
C LYS A 56 23.06 16.36 -14.87
N LYS A 57 23.40 17.66 -14.93
CA LYS A 57 24.45 18.28 -14.10
C LYS A 57 24.07 18.49 -12.63
N TYR A 58 22.80 18.77 -12.36
CA TYR A 58 22.30 19.08 -11.02
C TYR A 58 21.25 18.07 -10.57
N PRO A 59 21.19 17.75 -9.27
CA PRO A 59 20.15 16.89 -8.74
C PRO A 59 18.77 17.53 -8.95
N GLU A 60 17.71 16.70 -8.93
CA GLU A 60 16.34 17.20 -9.01
C GLU A 60 16.07 18.30 -7.98
N THR A 61 15.51 19.41 -8.47
CA THR A 61 14.96 20.44 -7.57
C THR A 61 13.74 19.90 -6.85
N ASP A 62 13.36 20.48 -5.71
CA ASP A 62 12.22 19.97 -4.94
C ASP A 62 10.90 20.03 -5.75
N LEU A 63 10.76 20.97 -6.69
CA LEU A 63 9.65 21.02 -7.63
C LEU A 63 9.67 19.88 -8.65
N GLU A 64 10.85 19.51 -9.16
CA GLU A 64 11.02 18.35 -10.05
C GLU A 64 10.77 17.05 -9.31
N LYS A 65 11.26 16.92 -8.07
CA LYS A 65 10.98 15.77 -7.21
C LYS A 65 9.48 15.61 -7.01
N ILE A 66 8.73 16.68 -6.73
CA ILE A 66 7.27 16.60 -6.57
C ILE A 66 6.57 16.18 -7.87
N ARG A 67 7.09 16.61 -9.03
CA ARG A 67 6.55 16.21 -10.34
C ARG A 67 6.86 14.75 -10.68
N ASN A 68 8.09 14.31 -10.40
CA ASN A 68 8.59 12.98 -10.77
C ASN A 68 8.25 11.91 -9.72
N SER A 69 8.05 12.29 -8.44
CA SER A 69 7.59 11.40 -7.37
C SER A 69 6.16 10.92 -7.57
N ARG A 70 5.39 11.57 -8.46
CA ARG A 70 4.08 11.09 -8.91
C ARG A 70 4.17 9.93 -9.92
N VAL A 71 5.37 9.53 -10.37
CA VAL A 71 5.56 8.63 -11.52
C VAL A 71 6.44 7.40 -11.24
N TYR A 72 6.99 7.22 -10.02
CA TYR A 72 7.78 6.02 -9.69
C TYR A 72 6.95 4.86 -9.10
N SER A 73 5.99 4.39 -9.88
CA SER A 73 5.59 2.98 -9.88
C SER A 73 5.59 2.56 -11.34
N GLY A 74 6.45 1.62 -11.73
CA GLY A 74 6.73 1.24 -13.13
C GLY A 74 5.60 0.58 -13.92
N ASP A 75 4.35 0.94 -13.65
CA ASP A 75 3.17 0.60 -14.43
C ASP A 75 2.66 1.89 -15.08
N SER A 76 2.40 1.89 -16.40
CA SER A 76 1.68 2.99 -17.04
C SER A 76 0.37 3.26 -16.28
N GLU A 77 -0.15 4.49 -16.28
CA GLU A 77 -1.45 4.78 -15.65
C GLU A 77 -2.54 3.79 -16.09
N GLU A 78 -2.49 3.35 -17.35
CA GLU A 78 -3.39 2.35 -17.90
C GLU A 78 -3.21 0.95 -17.29
N ASN A 79 -1.96 0.53 -17.02
CA ASN A 79 -1.67 -0.72 -16.33
C ASN A 79 -2.13 -0.68 -14.87
N ILE A 80 -1.90 0.45 -14.17
CA ILE A 80 -2.38 0.66 -12.80
C ILE A 80 -3.91 0.57 -12.77
N ARG A 81 -4.61 1.26 -13.67
CA ARG A 81 -6.08 1.20 -13.78
C ARG A 81 -6.57 -0.23 -14.07
N ARG A 82 -5.90 -0.95 -14.97
CA ARG A 82 -6.24 -2.36 -15.27
C ARG A 82 -6.07 -3.26 -14.05
N LYS A 83 -4.94 -3.15 -13.35
CA LYS A 83 -4.64 -3.92 -12.13
C LYS A 83 -5.64 -3.60 -11.01
N ASN A 84 -5.94 -2.32 -10.82
CA ASN A 84 -6.91 -1.85 -9.84
C ASN A 84 -8.32 -2.36 -10.11
N ARG A 85 -8.73 -2.43 -11.39
CA ARG A 85 -10.01 -3.01 -11.78
C ARG A 85 -10.08 -4.52 -11.50
N ILE A 86 -9.00 -5.26 -11.81
CA ILE A 86 -8.92 -6.71 -11.55
C ILE A 86 -9.01 -6.98 -10.04
N LEU A 87 -8.24 -6.24 -9.23
CA LEU A 87 -8.27 -6.35 -7.78
C LEU A 87 -9.64 -6.02 -7.20
N GLY A 88 -10.32 -4.99 -7.72
CA GLY A 88 -11.67 -4.64 -7.30
C GLY A 88 -12.70 -5.73 -7.61
N GLN A 89 -12.60 -6.36 -8.77
CA GLN A 89 -13.45 -7.50 -9.14
C GLN A 89 -13.21 -8.72 -8.26
N GLU A 90 -11.95 -9.04 -7.97
CA GLU A 90 -11.58 -10.12 -7.05
C GLU A 90 -12.14 -9.86 -5.65
N LEU A 91 -11.95 -8.64 -5.14
CA LEU A 91 -12.48 -8.21 -3.86
C LEU A 91 -14.02 -8.32 -3.79
N SER A 92 -14.71 -7.80 -4.80
CA SER A 92 -16.17 -7.85 -4.85
C SER A 92 -16.69 -9.28 -4.83
N LYS A 93 -16.04 -10.18 -5.58
CA LYS A 93 -16.40 -11.60 -5.64
C LYS A 93 -16.19 -12.29 -4.29
N GLU A 94 -15.03 -12.09 -3.66
CA GLU A 94 -14.72 -12.66 -2.34
C GLU A 94 -15.70 -12.18 -1.27
N MET A 95 -15.99 -10.88 -1.24
CA MET A 95 -16.93 -10.31 -0.26
C MET A 95 -18.36 -10.80 -0.46
N LYS A 96 -18.79 -11.03 -1.71
CA LYS A 96 -20.09 -11.64 -1.99
C LYS A 96 -20.18 -13.07 -1.45
N ILE A 97 -19.12 -13.86 -1.58
CA ILE A 97 -19.06 -15.23 -1.02
C ILE A 97 -19.11 -15.17 0.52
N ALA A 98 -18.44 -14.20 1.13
CA ALA A 98 -18.49 -13.97 2.57
C ALA A 98 -19.88 -13.57 3.06
N GLU A 99 -20.57 -12.71 2.32
CA GLU A 99 -21.95 -12.30 2.58
C GLU A 99 -22.91 -13.50 2.50
N GLU A 100 -22.87 -14.27 1.41
CA GLU A 100 -23.73 -15.45 1.22
C GLU A 100 -23.52 -16.49 2.32
N TRP A 101 -22.26 -16.74 2.70
CA TRP A 101 -21.93 -17.63 3.82
C TRP A 101 -22.52 -17.14 5.15
N ALA A 102 -22.43 -15.83 5.43
CA ALA A 102 -22.98 -15.25 6.65
C ALA A 102 -24.52 -15.31 6.67
N ILE A 103 -25.17 -15.09 5.53
CA ILE A 103 -26.62 -15.23 5.34
C ILE A 103 -27.07 -16.68 5.58
N ASP A 104 -26.35 -17.66 5.06
CA ASP A 104 -26.67 -19.08 5.27
C ASP A 104 -26.60 -19.47 6.76
N LEU A 105 -25.63 -18.92 7.50
CA LEU A 105 -25.54 -19.12 8.96
C LEU A 105 -26.69 -18.45 9.72
N ILE A 106 -27.14 -17.28 9.27
CA ILE A 106 -28.35 -16.64 9.82
C ILE A 106 -29.57 -17.54 9.56
N ARG A 107 -29.78 -17.97 8.31
CA ARG A 107 -30.95 -18.76 7.89
C ARG A 107 -31.06 -20.08 8.66
N THR A 108 -29.92 -20.71 8.93
CA THR A 108 -29.86 -21.99 9.66
C THR A 108 -29.73 -21.80 11.18
N ASN A 109 -29.62 -20.57 11.66
CA ASN A 109 -29.27 -20.21 13.03
C ASN A 109 -28.02 -20.96 13.57
N SER A 110 -27.10 -21.30 12.68
CA SER A 110 -25.89 -22.05 13.02
C SER A 110 -24.76 -21.09 13.40
N THR A 111 -23.75 -21.57 14.13
CA THR A 111 -22.48 -20.84 14.32
C THR A 111 -21.44 -21.34 13.34
N GLY A 112 -20.46 -20.51 13.00
CA GLY A 112 -19.38 -20.93 12.12
C GLY A 112 -18.27 -19.92 12.02
N THR A 113 -17.08 -20.40 11.67
CA THR A 113 -15.89 -19.59 11.44
C THR A 113 -15.29 -19.95 10.08
N ARG A 114 -14.90 -18.95 9.29
CA ARG A 114 -14.27 -19.15 7.98
C ARG A 114 -13.33 -18.00 7.65
N LEU A 115 -12.18 -18.35 7.06
CA LEU A 115 -11.22 -17.41 6.50
C LEU A 115 -11.59 -17.08 5.06
N PHE A 116 -11.55 -15.80 4.70
CA PHE A 116 -11.79 -15.25 3.37
C PHE A 116 -10.64 -14.32 2.97
N GLY A 117 -10.58 -13.99 1.68
CA GLY A 117 -9.56 -13.12 1.12
C GLY A 117 -8.36 -13.89 0.56
N SER A 118 -7.27 -13.17 0.31
CA SER A 118 -6.11 -13.68 -0.41
C SER A 118 -4.84 -12.97 0.02
N LYS A 119 -3.67 -13.48 -0.39
CA LYS A 119 -2.38 -12.83 -0.12
C LYS A 119 -2.29 -11.41 -0.71
N THR A 120 -3.09 -11.10 -1.74
CA THR A 120 -3.10 -9.80 -2.43
C THR A 120 -4.09 -8.82 -1.82
N LEU A 121 -5.24 -9.29 -1.33
CA LEU A 121 -6.31 -8.47 -0.75
C LEU A 121 -6.23 -8.36 0.78
N GLY A 122 -5.44 -9.22 1.40
CA GLY A 122 -5.45 -9.48 2.83
C GLY A 122 -6.39 -10.64 3.18
N GLU A 123 -6.29 -11.11 4.41
CA GLU A 123 -7.08 -12.23 4.92
C GLU A 123 -7.99 -11.74 6.06
N ILE A 124 -9.25 -12.18 6.03
CA ILE A 124 -10.25 -11.92 7.09
C ILE A 124 -10.84 -13.21 7.61
N GLU A 125 -10.87 -13.34 8.92
CA GLU A 125 -11.63 -14.36 9.62
C GLU A 125 -13.01 -13.80 9.97
N LEU A 126 -14.05 -14.45 9.47
CA LEU A 126 -15.42 -14.20 9.87
C LEU A 126 -15.86 -15.31 10.81
N GLU A 127 -16.47 -14.93 11.93
CA GLU A 127 -17.05 -15.83 12.93
C GLU A 127 -18.46 -15.35 13.25
N ARG A 128 -19.48 -16.17 12.96
CA ARG A 128 -20.84 -15.93 13.48
C ARG A 128 -21.01 -16.61 14.82
N LYS A 129 -21.22 -15.80 15.85
CA LYS A 129 -21.40 -16.23 17.24
C LYS A 129 -22.82 -16.72 17.51
N ALA A 130 -22.98 -17.47 18.60
CA ALA A 130 -24.28 -18.02 19.00
C ALA A 130 -25.36 -16.95 19.24
N ASN A 131 -24.96 -15.74 19.63
CA ASN A 131 -25.85 -14.59 19.82
C ASN A 131 -26.21 -13.85 18.51
N GLY A 132 -25.81 -14.37 17.34
CA GLY A 132 -26.07 -13.73 16.05
C GLY A 132 -25.10 -12.62 15.66
N THR A 133 -24.11 -12.29 16.50
CA THR A 133 -23.09 -11.30 16.15
C THR A 133 -22.08 -11.88 15.16
N LEU A 134 -21.77 -11.13 14.09
CA LEU A 134 -20.68 -11.45 13.18
C LEU A 134 -19.40 -10.74 13.64
N SER A 135 -18.40 -11.52 14.04
CA SER A 135 -17.05 -11.03 14.35
C SER A 135 -16.19 -11.10 13.09
N ILE A 136 -15.56 -9.99 12.72
CA ILE A 136 -14.66 -9.89 11.57
C ILE A 136 -13.28 -9.47 12.09
N LYS A 137 -12.26 -10.29 11.83
CA LYS A 137 -10.89 -10.04 12.28
C LYS A 137 -9.91 -10.17 11.13
N GLY A 138 -8.96 -9.24 11.00
CA GLY A 138 -7.87 -9.38 10.04
C GLY A 138 -7.30 -8.07 9.53
N ASN A 139 -6.42 -8.19 8.53
CA ASN A 139 -5.84 -7.06 7.80
C ASN A 139 -6.34 -7.13 6.36
N PHE A 140 -7.25 -6.25 5.96
CA PHE A 140 -7.99 -6.45 4.71
C PHE A 140 -8.60 -5.19 4.11
N MET A 141 -8.94 -5.30 2.83
CA MET A 141 -9.72 -4.33 2.08
C MET A 141 -11.23 -4.60 2.19
N ALA A 142 -11.96 -3.99 3.13
CA ALA A 142 -13.29 -4.47 3.52
C ALA A 142 -14.35 -4.58 2.40
N GLY A 143 -14.24 -3.84 1.29
CA GLY A 143 -15.24 -3.91 0.21
C GLY A 143 -16.69 -3.72 0.70
N SER A 144 -17.66 -4.29 0.00
CA SER A 144 -19.08 -4.18 0.36
C SER A 144 -19.56 -5.43 1.11
N LEU A 145 -20.27 -5.26 2.22
CA LEU A 145 -20.88 -6.34 3.00
C LEU A 145 -22.22 -5.90 3.59
N THR A 146 -23.26 -6.69 3.40
CA THR A 146 -24.56 -6.52 4.05
C THR A 146 -24.80 -7.63 5.07
N TYR A 147 -25.28 -7.27 6.26
CA TYR A 147 -25.55 -8.26 7.31
C TYR A 147 -26.80 -7.93 8.15
N ASP A 148 -27.58 -8.97 8.48
CA ASP A 148 -28.79 -8.85 9.32
C ASP A 148 -28.49 -9.20 10.78
N GLY A 149 -27.66 -8.37 11.43
CA GLY A 149 -27.26 -8.54 12.82
C GLY A 149 -26.09 -7.63 13.20
N SER A 150 -25.73 -7.64 14.49
CA SER A 150 -24.60 -6.83 14.97
C SER A 150 -23.28 -7.32 14.38
N ILE A 151 -22.40 -6.39 14.03
CA ILE A 151 -21.04 -6.66 13.54
C ILE A 151 -20.03 -6.13 14.56
N ILE A 152 -19.04 -6.95 14.87
CA ILE A 152 -17.84 -6.52 15.61
C ILE A 152 -16.64 -6.69 14.69
N MET A 153 -15.94 -5.60 14.41
CA MET A 153 -14.71 -5.62 13.61
C MET A 153 -13.47 -5.34 14.45
N GLN A 154 -12.36 -5.99 14.11
CA GLN A 154 -11.04 -5.75 14.71
C GLN A 154 -9.93 -5.97 13.67
N GLY A 155 -8.87 -5.16 13.74
CA GLY A 155 -7.68 -5.27 12.88
C GLY A 155 -7.51 -4.07 11.97
N ASN A 156 -6.71 -4.21 10.91
CA ASN A 156 -6.44 -3.13 9.96
C ASN A 156 -7.38 -3.25 8.75
N ILE A 157 -8.37 -2.38 8.67
CA ILE A 157 -9.33 -2.36 7.57
C ILE A 157 -9.09 -1.12 6.73
N THR A 158 -8.91 -1.34 5.43
CA THR A 158 -8.68 -0.28 4.44
C THR A 158 -9.81 -0.27 3.43
N SER A 159 -10.15 0.91 2.91
CA SER A 159 -11.06 1.03 1.77
C SER A 159 -10.24 1.13 0.48
N PRO A 160 -10.64 0.45 -0.61
CA PRO A 160 -10.07 0.72 -1.92
C PRO A 160 -10.24 2.21 -2.28
N SER A 161 -9.12 2.94 -2.38
CA SER A 161 -9.11 4.38 -2.68
C SER A 161 -9.10 4.66 -4.18
N TRP A 162 -8.82 3.64 -5.00
CA TRP A 162 -8.60 3.76 -6.44
C TRP A 162 -9.85 3.54 -7.30
N THR A 163 -10.96 3.11 -6.71
CA THR A 163 -12.22 2.77 -7.39
C THR A 163 -13.40 3.16 -6.52
N GLU A 164 -14.29 3.98 -7.06
CA GLU A 164 -15.52 4.38 -6.37
C GLU A 164 -16.51 3.20 -6.25
N GLU A 165 -16.53 2.33 -7.25
CA GLU A 165 -17.38 1.13 -7.33
C GLU A 165 -17.11 0.11 -6.22
N PHE A 166 -15.86 -0.03 -5.79
CA PHE A 166 -15.45 -1.03 -4.78
C PHE A 166 -15.14 -0.40 -3.42
N ARG A 167 -15.57 0.85 -3.18
CA ARG A 167 -15.41 1.48 -1.87
C ARG A 167 -16.01 0.61 -0.78
N THR A 168 -15.41 0.69 0.41
CA THR A 168 -15.92 -0.05 1.54
C THR A 168 -17.31 0.45 1.92
N ASN A 169 -18.29 -0.46 1.93
CA ASN A 169 -19.65 -0.19 2.38
C ASN A 169 -20.16 -1.35 3.24
N ILE A 170 -20.21 -1.13 4.55
CA ILE A 170 -20.70 -2.13 5.50
C ILE A 170 -22.10 -1.70 5.92
N HIS A 171 -23.10 -2.42 5.42
CA HIS A 171 -24.51 -2.14 5.66
C HIS A 171 -25.11 -3.15 6.63
N LEU A 172 -25.64 -2.66 7.76
CA LEU A 172 -26.38 -3.49 8.70
C LEU A 172 -27.87 -3.24 8.50
N THR A 173 -28.65 -4.30 8.29
CA THR A 173 -30.13 -4.17 8.27
C THR A 173 -30.71 -4.14 9.68
N LYS A 174 -30.01 -4.74 10.65
CA LYS A 174 -30.33 -4.73 12.09
C LYS A 174 -29.06 -4.82 12.92
N GLY A 175 -29.16 -4.39 14.18
CA GLY A 175 -28.08 -4.51 15.17
C GLY A 175 -27.08 -3.35 15.13
N ASP A 176 -26.02 -3.50 15.90
CA ASP A 176 -25.02 -2.47 16.11
C ASP A 176 -23.70 -2.82 15.41
N PHE A 177 -23.00 -1.78 14.95
CA PHE A 177 -21.64 -1.90 14.46
C PHE A 177 -20.65 -1.45 15.54
N LYS A 178 -19.67 -2.29 15.87
CA LYS A 178 -18.60 -1.95 16.80
C LYS A 178 -17.23 -2.22 16.19
N PHE A 179 -16.37 -1.22 16.22
CA PHE A 179 -14.97 -1.34 15.82
C PHE A 179 -14.05 -1.33 17.05
N ILE A 180 -13.22 -2.37 17.22
CA ILE A 180 -12.33 -2.52 18.37
C ILE A 180 -10.91 -2.01 18.02
N ASN A 181 -10.36 -1.17 18.90
CA ASN A 181 -9.02 -0.56 18.82
C ASN A 181 -8.72 0.23 17.52
N PRO A 182 -9.48 1.31 17.21
CA PRO A 182 -9.21 2.13 16.03
C PRO A 182 -7.85 2.87 16.07
N LEU A 183 -7.34 3.21 17.26
CA LEU A 183 -6.12 4.03 17.42
C LEU A 183 -4.80 3.24 17.37
N GLU A 184 -4.78 1.98 17.85
CA GLU A 184 -3.58 1.12 17.77
C GLU A 184 -3.39 0.50 16.37
N ASN A 185 -4.47 0.33 15.60
CA ASN A 185 -4.45 -0.35 14.30
C ASN A 185 -4.06 0.56 13.11
N LYS A 186 -3.50 1.76 13.35
CA LYS A 186 -3.16 2.76 12.31
C LYS A 186 -4.32 3.04 11.35
N TYR A 187 -5.53 3.16 11.87
CA TYR A 187 -6.66 3.60 11.06
C TYR A 187 -6.46 5.06 10.66
N LYS A 188 -5.90 5.26 9.47
CA LYS A 188 -6.03 6.53 8.74
C LYS A 188 -7.37 6.42 8.03
N ILE A 189 -8.44 6.96 8.64
CA ILE A 189 -9.67 7.24 7.90
C ILE A 189 -9.32 8.36 6.90
N GLU A 190 -8.78 8.01 5.73
CA GLU A 190 -8.72 8.96 4.62
C GLU A 190 -10.03 8.84 3.83
N ASN A 191 -10.77 9.96 3.77
CA ASN A 191 -12.10 10.13 3.18
C ASN A 191 -13.28 9.55 3.98
N GLY A 192 -13.21 9.63 5.31
CA GLY A 192 -14.43 9.67 6.11
C GLY A 192 -15.04 11.06 5.98
N ALA A 193 -16.30 11.12 5.54
CA ALA A 193 -17.15 12.26 5.88
C ALA A 193 -17.35 12.30 7.40
#